data_AF-A0A7V2WSQ3-F1
#
_entry.id   AF-A0A7V2WSQ3-F1
#
_cell.length_a   1.000
_cell.length_b   1.000
_cell.length_c   1.000
_cell.angle_alpha   90.00
_cell.angle_beta   90.00
_cell.angle_gamma   90.00
#
_symmetry.space_group_name_H-M   'P 1'
#
loop_
_entity.id
_entity.type
_entity.pdbx_description
1 polymer ?
#
loop_
_entity_poly.entity_id
_entity_poly.type
_entity_poly.pdbx_seq_one_letter_code
_entity_poly.pdbx_strand_id
1 'polypeptide(L)'
;TNLPIKEVSLLSQGSLPSYGYDPGDFIELLAGKVTKEEGRLEQCLTWLSSFLTPSGLAPRVYTHTYGEERQVFQIFKKIKHIPENENHGWFMVHQILPPGGRKQEPEKFVIDQGVEEELRNSDGFVIIDDSGNPPAIAPTLKRLSPKSWVFALGISAAHWERWAQAFGRSFLLFCRLSDLETTRMEMDSAVVWESVVAMTIRALKSDEVGLWDRKSGRFKCHIIVEMFPDGLLYIGPEIALFRHREGALPGVSKMKRHGSVPCHDTLVVSMLAIDALAIGKIPFKRSYFFDFSKRVLNNWKLLERYGYYFSDELEFPNMDFSSTYPGGVPCSFLETKVEPTFFELPYIRSDFDDVLSAVSSQEWTSARKAAVRSFFETQPSCPYGVSEKDLEAKLGYIGVILTVLKHLKEEVNRGNGFEGLRLFRVGNLRTTDPVEIAPVITLQRVMDNYVSKEEVKRPLCIGVFGPPGSGKSFAVKEVASVISRRFDQNPFEFFEFNLTQFSGPEEINAAIDLVRASVAKGRVPIAFWDEFDCRYDGNEFGYLRYFLPSMQDGVTYVHGIPRYIGRSVFVFAGGVKESWEAME
;
A
#
# COMPACT_ATOMS: atom_id res chain seq x y z
N THR A 1 -23.02 -26.35 -12.86
CA THR A 1 -23.82 -25.84 -11.74
C THR A 1 -22.88 -25.61 -10.57
N ASN A 2 -22.88 -24.41 -10.00
CA ASN A 2 -22.06 -24.10 -8.83
C ASN A 2 -22.57 -24.98 -7.68
N LEU A 3 -21.78 -25.99 -7.29
CA LEU A 3 -22.12 -26.81 -6.15
C LEU A 3 -21.62 -26.06 -4.91
N PRO A 4 -22.50 -25.69 -3.95
CA PRO A 4 -22.04 -25.23 -2.66
C PRO A 4 -21.25 -26.37 -2.03
N ILE A 5 -19.92 -26.23 -1.97
CA ILE A 5 -19.09 -27.17 -1.23
C ILE A 5 -19.31 -26.84 0.24
N LYS A 6 -20.34 -27.49 0.79
CA LYS A 6 -20.60 -27.64 2.23
C LYS A 6 -20.69 -26.33 3.00
N GLU A 7 -21.85 -26.12 3.63
CA GLU A 7 -21.91 -25.28 4.82
C GLU A 7 -20.94 -25.90 5.84
N VAL A 8 -19.74 -25.34 5.98
CA VAL A 8 -18.77 -25.77 7.01
C VAL A 8 -19.20 -25.10 8.31
N SER A 9 -20.44 -25.35 8.72
CA SER A 9 -20.81 -25.31 10.11
C SER A 9 -20.17 -26.55 10.74
N LEU A 10 -19.31 -26.34 11.74
CA LEU A 10 -18.71 -27.38 12.59
C LEU A 10 -17.50 -28.13 11.97
N LEU A 11 -16.36 -27.46 11.82
CA LEU A 11 -15.06 -28.14 12.00
C LEU A 11 -14.58 -27.84 13.42
N SER A 12 -14.56 -28.87 14.27
CA SER A 12 -13.90 -28.82 15.57
C SER A 12 -12.40 -28.61 15.39
N GLN A 13 -11.79 -27.79 16.26
CA GLN A 13 -10.35 -27.46 16.30
C GLN A 13 -9.43 -28.61 15.85
N GLY A 14 -8.54 -28.34 14.89
CA GLY A 14 -7.35 -29.18 14.64
C GLY A 14 -7.03 -29.58 13.20
N SER A 15 -7.84 -29.23 12.19
CA SER A 15 -7.71 -29.84 10.85
C SER A 15 -7.18 -28.95 9.71
N LEU A 16 -6.66 -27.74 9.97
CA LEU A 16 -5.97 -26.94 8.94
C LEU A 16 -4.69 -26.27 9.48
N PRO A 17 -3.67 -26.05 8.62
CA PRO A 17 -2.40 -25.48 9.04
C PRO A 17 -2.56 -24.05 9.57
N SER A 18 -1.89 -23.82 10.68
CA SER A 18 -1.90 -22.65 11.54
C SER A 18 -1.39 -21.36 10.87
N TYR A 19 -2.25 -20.64 10.15
CA TYR A 19 -2.10 -19.20 9.87
C TYR A 19 -3.48 -18.54 9.68
N GLY A 20 -3.87 -17.65 10.60
CA GLY A 20 -4.87 -16.60 10.36
C GLY A 20 -6.35 -16.98 10.38
N TYR A 21 -6.79 -17.87 11.28
CA TYR A 21 -8.21 -18.15 11.51
C TYR A 21 -8.75 -17.30 12.66
N ASP A 22 -9.89 -16.63 12.46
CA ASP A 22 -10.65 -15.90 13.49
C ASP A 22 -11.92 -16.73 13.80
N PRO A 23 -12.05 -17.35 14.99
CA PRO A 23 -13.19 -18.20 15.32
C PRO A 23 -14.45 -17.36 15.56
N GLY A 24 -15.40 -17.40 14.62
CA GLY A 24 -16.68 -16.68 14.69
C GLY A 24 -17.19 -16.21 13.34
N ASP A 25 -16.34 -16.19 12.32
CA ASP A 25 -16.73 -15.87 10.95
C ASP A 25 -17.63 -16.96 10.36
N PHE A 26 -18.86 -16.59 9.96
CA PHE A 26 -19.66 -17.40 9.05
C PHE A 26 -18.96 -17.40 7.68
N ILE A 27 -18.38 -18.54 7.28
CA ILE A 27 -17.65 -18.64 6.00
C ILE A 27 -18.55 -19.30 4.95
N GLU A 28 -19.08 -18.50 4.03
CA GLU A 28 -19.65 -19.00 2.78
C GLU A 28 -18.53 -19.10 1.75
N LEU A 29 -18.18 -20.33 1.35
CA LEU A 29 -17.21 -20.62 0.31
C LEU A 29 -17.94 -21.00 -0.99
N LEU A 30 -17.52 -20.37 -2.09
CA LEU A 30 -17.95 -20.77 -3.43
C LEU A 30 -16.75 -21.29 -4.20
N ALA A 31 -16.85 -22.54 -4.64
CA ALA A 31 -15.92 -23.09 -5.62
C ALA A 31 -16.41 -22.64 -7.00
N GLY A 32 -15.55 -21.93 -7.74
CA GLY A 32 -15.82 -21.62 -9.15
C GLY A 32 -15.95 -22.91 -9.97
N LYS A 33 -16.57 -22.82 -11.16
CA LYS A 33 -16.56 -23.95 -12.10
C LYS A 33 -15.11 -24.30 -12.46
N VAL A 34 -14.82 -25.59 -12.61
CA VAL A 34 -13.58 -26.04 -13.24
C VAL A 34 -13.74 -25.85 -14.74
N THR A 35 -13.39 -24.67 -15.24
CA THR A 35 -13.36 -24.36 -16.67
C THR A 35 -11.92 -24.30 -17.15
N LYS A 36 -11.71 -24.61 -18.44
CA LYS A 36 -10.53 -24.08 -19.13
C LYS A 36 -10.73 -22.58 -19.17
N GLU A 37 -10.04 -21.87 -18.30
CA GLU A 37 -10.12 -20.41 -18.18
C GLU A 37 -8.80 -19.90 -18.75
N GLU A 38 -8.84 -19.04 -19.78
CA GLU A 38 -7.64 -18.29 -20.21
C GLU A 38 -7.25 -17.20 -19.19
N GLY A 39 -7.79 -17.29 -17.96
CA GLY A 39 -7.38 -16.55 -16.78
C GLY A 39 -7.44 -15.04 -16.99
N ARG A 40 -6.28 -14.40 -16.94
CA ARG A 40 -6.14 -12.94 -17.12
C ARG A 40 -6.57 -12.45 -18.50
N LEU A 41 -6.49 -13.29 -19.53
CA LEU A 41 -6.90 -12.94 -20.89
C LEU A 41 -8.42 -12.77 -20.99
N GLU A 42 -9.18 -13.75 -20.51
CA GLU A 42 -10.65 -13.65 -20.42
C GLU A 42 -11.09 -12.46 -19.56
N GLN A 43 -10.41 -12.21 -18.44
CA GLN A 43 -10.70 -11.04 -17.59
C GLN A 43 -10.46 -9.73 -18.34
N CYS A 44 -9.34 -9.61 -19.06
CA CYS A 44 -9.03 -8.46 -19.90
C CYS A 44 -10.08 -8.28 -21.01
N LEU A 45 -10.49 -9.36 -21.69
CA LEU A 45 -11.54 -9.31 -22.72
C LEU A 45 -12.89 -8.90 -22.13
N THR A 46 -13.25 -9.40 -20.95
CA THR A 46 -14.46 -9.02 -20.22
C THR A 46 -14.47 -7.52 -19.95
N TRP A 47 -13.34 -6.98 -19.48
CA TRP A 47 -13.17 -5.55 -19.27
C TRP A 47 -13.30 -4.77 -20.57
N LEU A 48 -12.51 -5.10 -21.58
CA LEU A 48 -12.56 -4.46 -22.89
C LEU A 48 -13.99 -4.45 -23.45
N SER A 49 -14.68 -5.59 -23.47
CA SER A 49 -16.06 -5.69 -23.96
C SER A 49 -17.02 -4.78 -23.18
N SER A 50 -16.93 -4.79 -21.84
CA SER A 50 -17.78 -3.96 -20.98
C SER A 50 -17.61 -2.46 -21.23
N PHE A 51 -16.45 -2.03 -21.74
CA PHE A 51 -16.08 -0.62 -21.89
C PHE A 51 -16.06 -0.10 -23.34
N LEU A 52 -15.93 -1.00 -24.32
CA LEU A 52 -16.03 -0.62 -25.73
C LEU A 52 -17.45 -0.19 -26.08
N THR A 53 -18.47 -0.84 -25.49
CA THR A 53 -19.88 -0.49 -25.76
C THR A 53 -20.25 0.94 -25.34
N PRO A 54 -19.91 1.42 -24.12
CA PRO A 54 -20.22 2.80 -23.71
C PRO A 54 -19.35 3.87 -24.37
N SER A 55 -18.14 3.54 -24.83
CA SER A 55 -17.22 4.51 -25.45
C SER A 55 -17.54 4.81 -26.93
N GLY A 56 -18.46 4.06 -27.54
CA GLY A 56 -18.80 4.20 -28.97
C GLY A 56 -17.69 3.67 -29.90
N LEU A 57 -16.67 3.01 -29.35
CA LEU A 57 -15.60 2.36 -30.10
C LEU A 57 -16.01 0.91 -30.41
N ALA A 58 -15.81 0.48 -31.66
CA ALA A 58 -16.02 -0.91 -32.09
C ALA A 58 -14.73 -1.49 -32.71
N PRO A 59 -13.62 -1.59 -31.96
CA PRO A 59 -12.39 -2.15 -32.48
C PRO A 59 -12.56 -3.64 -32.72
N ARG A 60 -11.84 -4.16 -33.72
CA ARG A 60 -11.74 -5.60 -33.95
C ARG A 60 -10.66 -6.16 -33.03
N VAL A 61 -11.04 -7.03 -32.10
CA VAL A 61 -10.13 -7.67 -31.15
C VAL A 61 -9.81 -9.08 -31.64
N TYR A 62 -8.52 -9.38 -31.78
CA TYR A 62 -8.02 -10.72 -32.09
C TYR A 62 -7.30 -11.28 -30.85
N THR A 63 -7.46 -12.57 -30.61
CA THR A 63 -6.92 -13.23 -29.42
C THR A 63 -6.06 -14.41 -29.84
N HIS A 64 -4.83 -14.43 -29.32
CA HIS A 64 -3.83 -15.47 -29.60
C HIS A 64 -3.15 -15.89 -28.30
N THR A 65 -3.04 -17.19 -28.07
CA THR A 65 -2.43 -17.78 -26.87
C THR A 65 -1.16 -18.56 -27.20
N TYR A 66 -0.30 -18.77 -26.19
CA TYR A 66 0.91 -19.58 -26.31
C TYR A 66 1.19 -20.33 -25.01
N GLY A 67 2.00 -21.38 -25.11
CA GLY A 67 2.31 -22.26 -23.99
C GLY A 67 1.24 -23.32 -23.74
N GLU A 68 1.42 -24.07 -22.66
CA GLU A 68 0.49 -25.13 -22.25
C GLU A 68 -0.72 -24.54 -21.51
N GLU A 69 -1.92 -25.00 -21.89
CA GLU A 69 -3.15 -24.70 -21.17
C GLU A 69 -3.08 -25.25 -19.73
N ARG A 70 -3.44 -24.41 -18.75
CA ARG A 70 -3.48 -24.81 -17.33
C ARG A 70 -4.91 -24.69 -16.80
N GLN A 71 -5.33 -25.68 -16.01
CA GLN A 71 -6.58 -25.60 -15.26
C GLN A 71 -6.35 -24.85 -13.95
N VAL A 72 -7.10 -23.77 -13.74
CA VAL A 72 -7.00 -22.95 -12.53
C VAL A 72 -8.21 -23.23 -11.64
N PHE A 73 -7.99 -23.32 -10.33
CA PHE A 73 -9.07 -23.41 -9.35
C PHE A 73 -9.11 -22.15 -8.51
N GLN A 74 -10.29 -21.55 -8.42
CA GLN A 74 -10.51 -20.32 -7.67
C GLN A 74 -11.51 -20.58 -6.54
N ILE A 75 -11.16 -20.14 -5.34
CA ILE A 75 -11.99 -20.23 -4.14
C ILE A 75 -12.40 -18.82 -3.76
N PHE A 76 -13.69 -18.58 -3.59
CA PHE A 76 -14.25 -17.31 -3.15
C PHE A 76 -14.84 -17.40 -1.75
N LYS A 77 -14.64 -16.36 -0.93
CA LYS A 77 -15.26 -16.14 0.38
C LYS A 77 -16.26 -14.98 0.26
N LYS A 78 -17.49 -15.19 0.76
CA LYS A 78 -18.44 -14.10 0.94
C LYS A 78 -18.20 -13.42 2.29
N ILE A 79 -18.21 -12.09 2.31
CA ILE A 79 -18.13 -11.30 3.54
C ILE A 79 -19.53 -10.81 3.90
N LYS A 80 -20.02 -11.18 5.09
CA LYS A 80 -21.28 -10.64 5.63
C LYS A 80 -21.05 -9.21 6.12
N HIS A 81 -22.08 -8.35 5.98
CA HIS A 81 -22.09 -6.90 6.29
C HIS A 81 -21.51 -5.95 5.23
N ILE A 82 -21.91 -6.09 3.96
CA ILE A 82 -21.77 -5.00 2.99
C ILE A 82 -23.01 -4.09 3.07
N PRO A 83 -22.84 -2.77 3.32
CA PRO A 83 -23.96 -1.84 3.29
C PRO A 83 -24.65 -1.84 1.92
N GLU A 84 -25.98 -1.82 1.92
CA GLU A 84 -26.83 -1.51 0.75
C GLU A 84 -26.96 -2.60 -0.33
N ASN A 85 -26.32 -3.77 -0.24
CA ASN A 85 -26.56 -4.86 -1.20
C ASN A 85 -26.18 -6.28 -0.70
N GLU A 86 -27.17 -7.15 -0.44
CA GLU A 86 -26.97 -8.52 0.09
C GLU A 86 -26.31 -9.49 -0.91
N ASN A 87 -26.34 -9.16 -2.21
CA ASN A 87 -25.81 -10.00 -3.29
C ASN A 87 -24.32 -9.73 -3.59
N HIS A 88 -23.77 -8.64 -3.07
CA HIS A 88 -22.34 -8.30 -3.20
C HIS A 88 -21.48 -8.97 -2.13
N GLY A 89 -20.16 -8.85 -2.28
CA GLY A 89 -19.20 -9.20 -1.23
C GLY A 89 -18.51 -10.52 -1.39
N TRP A 90 -18.46 -11.04 -2.61
CA TRP A 90 -17.57 -12.14 -2.93
C TRP A 90 -16.16 -11.62 -3.17
N PHE A 91 -15.18 -12.33 -2.62
CA PHE A 91 -13.75 -12.08 -2.84
C PHE A 91 -13.08 -13.44 -3.02
N MET A 92 -12.23 -13.62 -4.03
CA MET A 92 -11.34 -14.79 -4.05
C MET A 92 -10.48 -14.74 -2.81
N VAL A 93 -10.22 -15.95 -2.30
CA VAL A 93 -9.34 -16.22 -1.18
C VAL A 93 -8.23 -17.21 -1.52
N HIS A 94 -8.41 -18.02 -2.57
CA HIS A 94 -7.30 -18.81 -3.08
C HIS A 94 -7.40 -19.01 -4.59
N GLN A 95 -6.23 -19.03 -5.24
CA GLN A 95 -6.05 -19.54 -6.58
C GLN A 95 -5.07 -20.71 -6.51
N ILE A 96 -5.51 -21.88 -6.92
CA ILE A 96 -4.68 -23.09 -6.97
C ILE A 96 -4.34 -23.33 -8.44
N LEU A 97 -3.04 -23.35 -8.72
CA LEU A 97 -2.48 -23.70 -10.02
C LEU A 97 -2.02 -25.16 -9.98
N PRO A 98 -2.07 -25.90 -11.10
CA PRO A 98 -1.50 -27.24 -11.16
C PRO A 98 0.01 -27.15 -10.88
N PRO A 99 0.62 -28.16 -10.23
CA PRO A 99 2.05 -28.19 -10.02
C PRO A 99 2.77 -28.20 -11.37
N GLY A 100 3.45 -27.09 -11.68
CA GLY A 100 4.25 -26.92 -12.87
C GLY A 100 5.32 -25.87 -12.59
N GLY A 101 6.59 -26.27 -12.66
CA GLY A 101 7.71 -25.35 -12.44
C GLY A 101 7.73 -24.23 -13.50
N ARG A 102 8.40 -23.12 -13.17
CA ARG A 102 8.77 -22.10 -14.18
C ARG A 102 9.77 -22.74 -15.14
N LYS A 103 9.46 -22.81 -16.43
CA LYS A 103 10.43 -23.26 -17.45
C LYS A 103 11.53 -22.19 -17.59
N GLN A 104 12.79 -22.60 -17.73
CA GLN A 104 13.90 -21.65 -17.90
C GLN A 104 13.91 -20.99 -19.29
N GLU A 105 13.51 -21.73 -20.32
CA GLU A 105 13.40 -21.18 -21.68
C GLU A 105 12.04 -20.53 -21.92
N PRO A 106 12.00 -19.39 -22.63
CA PRO A 106 10.74 -18.73 -22.98
C PRO A 106 9.93 -19.60 -23.94
N GLU A 107 8.61 -19.64 -23.73
CA GLU A 107 7.70 -20.31 -24.64
C GLU A 107 7.74 -19.67 -26.04
N LYS A 108 7.44 -20.46 -27.07
CA LYS A 108 7.45 -20.00 -28.46
C LYS A 108 6.04 -19.59 -28.88
N PHE A 109 5.91 -18.37 -29.42
CA PHE A 109 4.70 -17.90 -30.09
C PHE A 109 4.86 -18.10 -31.60
N VAL A 110 4.01 -18.95 -32.18
CA VAL A 110 4.06 -19.30 -33.61
C VAL A 110 3.19 -18.33 -34.40
N ILE A 111 3.75 -17.71 -35.43
CA ILE A 111 3.03 -16.82 -36.35
C ILE A 111 2.83 -17.59 -37.66
N ASP A 112 1.60 -17.98 -37.94
CA ASP A 112 1.21 -18.50 -39.26
C ASP A 112 0.75 -17.36 -40.20
N GLN A 113 0.37 -17.69 -41.44
CA GLN A 113 -0.04 -16.69 -42.43
C GLN A 113 -1.29 -15.89 -42.03
N GLY A 114 -2.24 -16.51 -41.34
CA GLY A 114 -3.46 -15.85 -40.89
C GLY A 114 -3.17 -14.87 -39.74
N VAL A 115 -2.41 -15.33 -38.75
CA VAL A 115 -1.93 -14.50 -37.64
C VAL A 115 -1.10 -13.33 -38.17
N GLU A 116 -0.24 -13.55 -39.18
CA GLU A 116 0.58 -12.49 -39.75
C GLU A 116 -0.25 -11.34 -40.36
N GLU A 117 -1.35 -11.64 -41.06
CA GLU A 117 -2.24 -10.62 -41.62
C GLU A 117 -2.95 -9.81 -40.53
N GLU A 118 -3.40 -10.46 -39.46
CA GLU A 118 -4.04 -9.80 -38.31
C GLU A 118 -3.05 -8.88 -37.59
N LEU A 119 -1.82 -9.33 -37.39
CA LEU A 119 -0.78 -8.55 -36.73
C LEU A 119 -0.43 -7.30 -37.54
N ARG A 120 -0.22 -7.41 -38.86
CA ARG A 120 0.22 -6.29 -39.73
C ARG A 120 -0.67 -5.03 -39.65
N ASN A 121 -1.96 -5.22 -39.45
CA ASN A 121 -2.95 -4.13 -39.43
C ASN A 121 -3.40 -3.74 -38.01
N SER A 122 -2.73 -4.22 -36.97
CA SER A 122 -3.10 -3.94 -35.58
C SER A 122 -2.60 -2.56 -35.11
N ASP A 123 -3.48 -1.76 -34.51
CA ASP A 123 -3.13 -0.46 -33.92
C ASP A 123 -2.35 -0.58 -32.60
N GLY A 124 -2.44 -1.73 -31.93
CA GLY A 124 -1.79 -1.98 -30.66
C GLY A 124 -1.87 -3.43 -30.20
N PHE A 125 -1.10 -3.76 -29.16
CA PHE A 125 -1.01 -5.09 -28.59
C PHE A 125 -1.13 -5.05 -27.07
N VAL A 126 -1.92 -5.95 -26.50
CA VAL A 126 -1.93 -6.26 -25.07
C VAL A 126 -1.29 -7.63 -24.88
N ILE A 127 -0.17 -7.67 -24.17
CA ILE A 127 0.62 -8.89 -23.94
C ILE A 127 0.45 -9.29 -22.49
N ILE A 128 -0.05 -10.49 -22.24
CA ILE A 128 -0.17 -11.07 -20.90
C ILE A 128 0.80 -12.26 -20.83
N ASP A 129 1.75 -12.22 -19.90
CA ASP A 129 2.72 -13.28 -19.66
C ASP A 129 2.69 -13.76 -18.20
N ASP A 130 2.17 -14.97 -18.02
CA ASP A 130 2.15 -15.65 -16.72
C ASP A 130 3.35 -16.59 -16.51
N SER A 131 4.28 -16.67 -17.46
CA SER A 131 5.49 -17.50 -17.35
C SER A 131 6.61 -16.80 -16.58
N GLY A 132 6.66 -15.46 -16.63
CA GLY A 132 7.76 -14.64 -16.12
C GLY A 132 8.94 -14.52 -17.09
N ASN A 133 8.86 -15.15 -18.27
CA ASN A 133 9.86 -15.06 -19.33
C ASN A 133 9.14 -14.87 -20.69
N PRO A 134 8.82 -13.62 -21.06
CA PRO A 134 7.96 -13.34 -22.19
C PRO A 134 8.58 -13.80 -23.52
N PRO A 135 7.76 -14.21 -24.51
CA PRO A 135 8.24 -14.77 -25.76
C PRO A 135 9.09 -13.76 -26.55
N ALA A 136 10.12 -14.25 -27.22
CA ALA A 136 11.08 -13.44 -27.98
C ALA A 136 10.55 -12.97 -29.36
N ILE A 137 9.33 -12.44 -29.41
CA ILE A 137 8.65 -12.02 -30.64
C ILE A 137 8.67 -10.51 -30.89
N ALA A 138 9.12 -9.71 -29.94
CA ALA A 138 9.08 -8.25 -30.02
C ALA A 138 9.68 -7.67 -31.32
N PRO A 139 10.86 -8.12 -31.82
CA PRO A 139 11.42 -7.61 -33.08
C PRO A 139 10.54 -7.95 -34.29
N THR A 140 9.92 -9.13 -34.30
CA THR A 140 9.02 -9.57 -35.36
C THR A 140 7.75 -8.73 -35.38
N LEU A 141 7.11 -8.53 -34.22
CA LEU A 141 5.94 -7.66 -34.10
C LEU A 141 6.26 -6.22 -34.51
N LYS A 142 7.43 -5.70 -34.12
CA LYS A 142 7.86 -4.35 -34.51
C LYS A 142 8.01 -4.20 -36.02
N ARG A 143 8.46 -5.25 -36.72
CA ARG A 143 8.58 -5.27 -38.19
C ARG A 143 7.22 -5.31 -38.88
N LEU A 144 6.28 -6.09 -38.35
CA LEU A 144 4.92 -6.21 -38.91
C LEU A 144 4.11 -4.93 -38.67
N SER A 145 4.23 -4.33 -37.50
CA SER A 145 3.33 -3.26 -37.03
C SER A 145 4.14 -2.17 -36.30
N PRO A 146 4.89 -1.34 -37.05
CA PRO A 146 5.92 -0.48 -36.48
C PRO A 146 5.38 0.69 -35.64
N LYS A 147 4.12 1.08 -35.87
CA LYS A 147 3.47 2.21 -35.18
C LYS A 147 2.64 1.78 -33.97
N SER A 148 2.48 0.48 -33.76
CA SER A 148 1.59 -0.05 -32.72
C SER A 148 2.14 0.23 -31.32
N TRP A 149 1.24 0.54 -30.41
CA TRP A 149 1.55 0.59 -28.97
C TRP A 149 1.52 -0.82 -28.38
N VAL A 150 2.25 -1.05 -27.30
CA VAL A 150 2.33 -2.35 -26.62
C VAL A 150 2.17 -2.14 -25.12
N PHE A 151 1.17 -2.79 -24.54
CA PHE A 151 0.96 -2.88 -23.10
C PHE A 151 1.23 -4.31 -22.64
N ALA A 152 2.21 -4.47 -21.76
CA ALA A 152 2.59 -5.75 -21.20
C ALA A 152 2.15 -5.87 -19.74
N LEU A 153 1.67 -7.06 -19.38
CA LEU A 153 1.37 -7.48 -18.03
C LEU A 153 2.11 -8.79 -17.76
N GLY A 154 2.99 -8.80 -16.78
CA GLY A 154 3.77 -9.97 -16.39
C GLY A 154 3.54 -10.39 -14.94
N ILE A 155 3.94 -11.61 -14.58
CA ILE A 155 4.13 -11.99 -13.17
C ILE A 155 5.49 -11.57 -12.60
N SER A 156 6.35 -11.00 -13.43
CA SER A 156 7.67 -10.48 -13.10
C SER A 156 7.97 -9.22 -13.91
N ALA A 157 8.72 -8.29 -13.33
CA ALA A 157 9.24 -7.12 -14.02
C ALA A 157 10.53 -7.41 -14.83
N ALA A 158 11.16 -8.57 -14.63
CA ALA A 158 12.38 -8.98 -15.35
C ALA A 158 12.08 -9.47 -16.78
N HIS A 159 13.14 -9.65 -17.58
CA HIS A 159 13.09 -10.24 -18.93
C HIS A 159 12.30 -9.46 -20.00
N TRP A 160 11.78 -8.27 -19.69
CA TRP A 160 11.12 -7.38 -20.67
C TRP A 160 12.08 -6.50 -21.48
N GLU A 161 13.41 -6.62 -21.28
CA GLU A 161 14.38 -5.73 -21.94
C GLU A 161 14.27 -5.75 -23.47
N ARG A 162 14.10 -6.93 -24.08
CA ARG A 162 13.97 -7.05 -25.55
C ARG A 162 12.74 -6.32 -26.08
N TRP A 163 11.65 -6.33 -25.32
CA TRP A 163 10.42 -5.59 -25.66
C TRP A 163 10.65 -4.08 -25.57
N ALA A 164 11.30 -3.63 -24.49
CA ALA A 164 11.69 -2.23 -24.34
C ALA A 164 12.66 -1.76 -25.44
N GLN A 165 13.62 -2.60 -25.86
CA GLN A 165 14.53 -2.29 -26.96
C GLN A 165 13.79 -2.18 -28.31
N ALA A 166 12.81 -3.05 -28.59
CA ALA A 166 12.10 -3.06 -29.85
C ALA A 166 11.07 -1.91 -29.99
N PHE A 167 10.32 -1.61 -28.92
CA PHE A 167 9.20 -0.67 -28.96
C PHE A 167 9.48 0.66 -28.24
N GLY A 168 10.42 0.71 -27.29
CA GLY A 168 10.85 1.93 -26.61
C GLY A 168 9.70 2.74 -26.02
N ARG A 169 9.50 3.96 -26.54
CA ARG A 169 8.41 4.87 -26.14
C ARG A 169 6.99 4.37 -26.50
N SER A 170 6.88 3.34 -27.33
CA SER A 170 5.61 2.67 -27.64
C SER A 170 5.38 1.42 -26.78
N PHE A 171 6.23 1.17 -25.77
CA PHE A 171 6.08 0.07 -24.82
C PHE A 171 5.76 0.59 -23.42
N LEU A 172 4.73 0.02 -22.80
CA LEU A 172 4.48 0.14 -21.38
C LEU A 172 4.43 -1.24 -20.72
N LEU A 173 5.15 -1.37 -19.61
CA LEU A 173 5.06 -2.50 -18.70
C LEU A 173 4.19 -2.13 -17.50
N PHE A 174 3.16 -2.92 -17.25
CA PHE A 174 2.42 -2.91 -16.00
C PHE A 174 3.02 -3.98 -15.08
N CYS A 175 3.36 -3.59 -13.85
CA CYS A 175 3.84 -4.51 -12.83
C CYS A 175 3.15 -4.25 -11.49
N ARG A 176 3.04 -5.28 -10.67
CA ARG A 176 2.55 -5.18 -9.31
C ARG A 176 3.74 -4.98 -8.38
N LEU A 177 3.52 -4.33 -7.24
CA LEU A 177 4.54 -4.23 -6.19
C LEU A 177 5.06 -5.63 -5.77
N SER A 178 4.20 -6.65 -5.82
CA SER A 178 4.59 -8.04 -5.52
C SER A 178 5.51 -8.69 -6.56
N ASP A 179 5.59 -8.14 -7.77
CA ASP A 179 6.40 -8.68 -8.86
C ASP A 179 7.87 -8.25 -8.74
N LEU A 180 8.18 -7.36 -7.79
CA LEU A 180 9.54 -6.89 -7.46
C LEU A 180 10.14 -7.77 -6.34
N GLU A 181 10.46 -9.01 -6.67
CA GLU A 181 10.86 -10.08 -5.72
C GLU A 181 12.07 -9.69 -4.83
N THR A 182 13.08 -8.99 -5.36
CA THR A 182 14.35 -8.74 -4.65
C THR A 182 14.32 -7.63 -3.60
N THR A 183 13.25 -6.86 -3.53
CA THR A 183 13.08 -5.80 -2.52
C THR A 183 11.91 -6.05 -1.57
N ARG A 184 11.22 -7.20 -1.71
CA ARG A 184 9.99 -7.48 -0.99
C ARG A 184 10.14 -7.46 0.54
N MET A 185 11.17 -8.13 1.07
CA MET A 185 11.41 -8.16 2.53
C MET A 185 11.68 -6.76 3.10
N GLU A 186 12.38 -5.92 2.35
CA GLU A 186 12.66 -4.56 2.79
C GLU A 186 11.42 -3.65 2.59
N MET A 187 10.65 -3.83 1.52
CA MET A 187 9.42 -3.08 1.29
C MET A 187 8.36 -3.40 2.34
N ASP A 188 8.32 -4.65 2.82
CA ASP A 188 7.40 -5.09 3.86
C ASP A 188 7.69 -4.39 5.22
N SER A 189 8.91 -3.88 5.44
CA SER A 189 9.23 -3.07 6.63
C SER A 189 8.88 -1.59 6.48
N ALA A 190 8.61 -1.11 5.25
CA ALA A 190 8.29 0.29 5.01
C ALA A 190 6.90 0.65 5.53
N VAL A 191 6.83 1.80 6.20
CA VAL A 191 5.61 2.32 6.83
C VAL A 191 5.09 3.61 6.20
N VAL A 192 5.90 4.26 5.34
CA VAL A 192 5.54 5.52 4.64
C VAL A 192 5.67 5.38 3.13
N TRP A 193 4.85 6.13 2.39
CA TRP A 193 4.77 6.05 0.92
C TRP A 193 6.09 6.41 0.25
N GLU A 194 6.82 7.36 0.83
CA GLU A 194 8.14 7.81 0.40
C GLU A 194 9.12 6.63 0.29
N SER A 195 9.24 5.85 1.36
CA SER A 195 10.11 4.67 1.37
C SER A 195 9.62 3.62 0.39
N VAL A 196 8.31 3.33 0.33
CA VAL A 196 7.77 2.34 -0.63
C VAL A 196 8.08 2.74 -2.08
N VAL A 197 7.83 4.00 -2.45
CA VAL A 197 8.08 4.52 -3.79
C VAL A 197 9.58 4.56 -4.11
N ALA A 198 10.41 5.02 -3.16
CA ALA A 198 11.86 5.03 -3.33
C ALA A 198 12.42 3.63 -3.58
N MET A 199 12.00 2.66 -2.78
CA MET A 199 12.45 1.26 -2.91
C MET A 199 11.94 0.64 -4.21
N THR A 200 10.75 1.01 -4.66
CA THR A 200 10.18 0.58 -5.95
C THR A 200 11.02 1.09 -7.12
N ILE A 201 11.37 2.37 -7.11
CA ILE A 201 12.23 2.96 -8.15
C ILE A 201 13.61 2.31 -8.12
N ARG A 202 14.18 2.08 -6.92
CA ARG A 202 15.46 1.40 -6.76
C ARG A 202 15.44 -0.01 -7.33
N ALA A 203 14.37 -0.77 -7.08
CA ALA A 203 14.17 -2.12 -7.63
C ALA A 203 14.10 -2.10 -9.17
N LEU A 204 13.35 -1.16 -9.73
CA LEU A 204 13.22 -1.01 -11.20
C LEU A 204 14.52 -0.55 -11.88
N LYS A 205 15.39 0.15 -11.14
CA LYS A 205 16.74 0.54 -11.60
C LYS A 205 17.76 -0.60 -11.55
N SER A 206 17.41 -1.75 -10.98
CA SER A 206 18.31 -2.90 -10.89
C SER A 206 18.67 -3.50 -12.25
N ASP A 207 19.84 -4.13 -12.31
CA ASP A 207 20.28 -4.83 -13.52
C ASP A 207 19.41 -6.08 -13.80
N GLU A 208 18.79 -6.65 -12.76
CA GLU A 208 17.86 -7.79 -12.87
C GLU A 208 16.62 -7.43 -13.70
N VAL A 209 16.08 -6.24 -13.49
CA VAL A 209 14.95 -5.72 -14.28
C VAL A 209 15.42 -5.31 -15.68
N GLY A 210 16.59 -4.67 -15.79
CA GLY A 210 17.24 -4.36 -17.06
C GLY A 210 16.56 -3.25 -17.88
N LEU A 211 15.56 -2.56 -17.32
CA LEU A 211 14.81 -1.49 -17.99
C LEU A 211 15.39 -0.09 -17.79
N TRP A 212 16.40 0.04 -16.93
CA TRP A 212 17.15 1.27 -16.72
C TRP A 212 18.37 1.35 -17.63
N ASP A 213 18.55 2.47 -18.33
CA ASP A 213 19.76 2.76 -19.09
C ASP A 213 20.67 3.70 -18.28
N ARG A 214 21.75 3.13 -17.74
CA ARG A 214 22.76 3.88 -16.96
C ARG A 214 23.48 4.94 -17.77
N LYS A 215 23.57 4.81 -19.10
CA LYS A 215 24.27 5.79 -19.95
C LYS A 215 23.45 7.06 -20.14
N SER A 216 22.16 6.91 -20.40
CA SER A 216 21.25 8.06 -20.55
C SER A 216 20.68 8.56 -19.22
N GLY A 217 20.75 7.75 -18.16
CA GLY A 217 20.11 8.05 -16.88
C GLY A 217 18.58 8.05 -17.01
N ARG A 218 18.03 7.17 -17.85
CA ARG A 218 16.59 7.11 -18.17
C ARG A 218 16.09 5.68 -18.26
N PHE A 219 14.79 5.49 -18.04
CA PHE A 219 14.12 4.23 -18.33
C PHE A 219 13.95 4.05 -19.84
N LYS A 220 14.15 2.83 -20.32
CA LYS A 220 14.05 2.43 -21.74
C LYS A 220 12.60 2.48 -22.26
N CYS A 221 11.62 2.44 -21.37
CA CYS A 221 10.19 2.36 -21.68
C CYS A 221 9.33 3.01 -20.57
N HIS A 222 8.01 2.92 -20.72
CA HIS A 222 7.05 3.34 -19.70
C HIS A 222 6.77 2.17 -18.74
N ILE A 223 6.61 2.48 -17.45
CA ILE A 223 6.31 1.50 -16.41
C ILE A 223 5.19 2.05 -15.53
N ILE A 224 4.16 1.25 -15.28
CA ILE A 224 3.18 1.51 -14.22
C ILE A 224 3.34 0.44 -13.15
N VAL A 225 3.49 0.88 -11.92
CA VAL A 225 3.52 0.02 -10.74
C VAL A 225 2.22 0.18 -9.97
N GLU A 226 1.50 -0.93 -9.85
CA GLU A 226 0.36 -1.06 -8.96
C GLU A 226 0.82 -1.09 -7.50
N MET A 227 0.28 -0.16 -6.71
CA MET A 227 0.38 -0.14 -5.25
C MET A 227 -1.02 -0.22 -4.65
N PHE A 228 -1.78 -1.24 -5.08
CA PHE A 228 -3.17 -1.45 -4.72
C PHE A 228 -3.38 -1.53 -3.19
N PRO A 229 -4.51 -1.00 -2.67
CA PRO A 229 -5.57 -0.27 -3.39
C PRO A 229 -5.33 1.24 -3.44
N ASP A 230 -4.29 1.72 -2.78
CA ASP A 230 -4.20 3.11 -2.35
C ASP A 230 -3.14 3.92 -3.11
N GLY A 231 -2.39 3.33 -4.05
CA GLY A 231 -1.37 4.06 -4.80
C GLY A 231 -1.14 3.55 -6.21
N LEU A 232 -0.71 4.45 -7.09
CA LEU A 232 -0.30 4.17 -8.46
C LEU A 232 0.94 4.98 -8.78
N LEU A 233 2.00 4.30 -9.22
CA LEU A 233 3.25 4.92 -9.63
C LEU A 233 3.43 4.73 -11.13
N TYR A 234 3.74 5.81 -11.83
CA TYR A 234 4.16 5.80 -13.22
C TYR A 234 5.61 6.27 -13.30
N ILE A 235 6.41 5.58 -14.10
CA ILE A 235 7.79 5.94 -14.40
C ILE A 235 7.99 5.82 -15.90
N GLY A 236 8.32 6.93 -16.55
CA GLY A 236 8.65 6.96 -17.97
C GLY A 236 10.10 7.33 -18.24
N PRO A 237 10.44 7.52 -19.51
CA PRO A 237 11.75 8.05 -19.92
C PRO A 237 11.97 9.52 -19.56
N GLU A 238 10.89 10.32 -19.40
CA GLU A 238 10.97 11.77 -19.18
C GLU A 238 10.38 12.26 -17.86
N ILE A 239 9.47 11.50 -17.23
CA ILE A 239 8.73 11.94 -16.03
C ILE A 239 8.36 10.72 -15.19
N ALA A 240 8.39 10.88 -13.87
CA ALA A 240 7.86 9.92 -12.92
C ALA A 240 6.79 10.61 -12.08
N LEU A 241 5.65 9.95 -11.93
CA LEU A 241 4.44 10.49 -11.32
C LEU A 241 3.88 9.48 -10.34
N PHE A 242 3.44 9.94 -9.18
CA PHE A 242 2.90 9.08 -8.15
C PHE A 242 1.61 9.67 -7.62
N ARG A 243 0.56 8.85 -7.49
CA ARG A 243 -0.64 9.24 -6.75
C ARG A 243 -0.88 8.25 -5.63
N HIS A 244 -1.22 8.74 -4.45
CA HIS A 244 -1.85 7.90 -3.43
C HIS A 244 -3.25 8.40 -3.07
N ARG A 245 -4.01 7.61 -2.33
CA ARG A 245 -5.33 7.98 -1.84
C ARG A 245 -5.17 8.85 -0.59
N GLU A 246 -6.01 9.87 -0.45
CA GLU A 246 -6.02 10.74 0.73
C GLU A 246 -6.35 9.95 2.00
N GLY A 247 -5.65 10.24 3.10
CA GLY A 247 -5.81 9.54 4.37
C GLY A 247 -5.45 8.05 4.33
N ALA A 248 -4.93 7.55 3.21
CA ALA A 248 -4.57 6.15 3.06
C ALA A 248 -3.10 5.93 3.38
N LEU A 249 -2.87 4.87 4.14
CA LEU A 249 -1.56 4.38 4.48
C LEU A 249 -0.98 3.48 3.37
N PRO A 250 0.35 3.36 3.28
CA PRO A 250 0.96 2.33 2.47
C PRO A 250 0.44 0.96 2.91
N GLY A 251 -0.24 0.30 2.00
CA GLY A 251 -0.80 -1.03 2.19
C GLY A 251 0.26 -2.11 2.09
N VAL A 252 1.19 -2.17 3.05
CA VAL A 252 1.83 -3.46 3.35
C VAL A 252 0.81 -4.24 4.15
N SER A 253 -0.04 -5.01 3.44
CA SER A 253 -1.09 -5.81 4.06
C SER A 253 -2.10 -5.01 4.90
N LYS A 254 -2.76 -4.00 4.31
CA LYS A 254 -4.22 -3.92 4.57
C LYS A 254 -4.71 -5.29 4.17
N MET A 255 -5.05 -6.13 5.16
CA MET A 255 -5.35 -7.56 5.04
C MET A 255 -5.55 -7.84 3.57
N LYS A 256 -4.50 -8.32 2.87
CA LYS A 256 -4.75 -8.97 1.58
C LYS A 256 -5.69 -10.05 2.06
N ARG A 257 -7.00 -9.84 1.94
CA ARG A 257 -8.03 -10.83 2.27
C ARG A 257 -7.51 -12.01 1.48
N HIS A 258 -6.83 -12.93 2.18
CA HIS A 258 -5.77 -13.70 1.54
C HIS A 258 -6.45 -14.38 0.39
N GLY A 259 -6.02 -14.01 -0.83
CA GLY A 259 -6.56 -14.37 -2.14
C GLY A 259 -7.28 -13.32 -2.98
N SER A 260 -7.06 -12.02 -2.77
CA SER A 260 -7.35 -10.97 -3.77
C SER A 260 -7.33 -11.48 -5.22
N VAL A 261 -8.52 -11.55 -5.85
CA VAL A 261 -8.77 -11.96 -7.25
C VAL A 261 -7.96 -11.10 -8.22
N PRO A 262 -7.55 -11.63 -9.40
CA PRO A 262 -6.55 -11.07 -10.29
C PRO A 262 -7.10 -10.06 -11.32
N CYS A 263 -8.08 -9.22 -10.96
CA CYS A 263 -8.69 -8.31 -11.94
C CYS A 263 -8.18 -6.86 -11.88
N HIS A 264 -7.40 -6.47 -10.87
CA HIS A 264 -6.94 -5.08 -10.72
C HIS A 264 -5.94 -4.69 -11.81
N ASP A 265 -5.01 -5.59 -12.11
CA ASP A 265 -4.00 -5.43 -13.15
C ASP A 265 -4.62 -5.44 -14.54
N THR A 266 -5.50 -6.41 -14.82
CA THR A 266 -6.24 -6.49 -16.09
C THR A 266 -7.21 -5.32 -16.28
N LEU A 267 -7.81 -4.79 -15.21
CA LEU A 267 -8.63 -3.58 -15.24
C LEU A 267 -7.80 -2.38 -15.70
N VAL A 268 -6.66 -2.11 -15.04
CA VAL A 268 -5.82 -0.96 -15.37
C VAL A 268 -5.30 -1.07 -16.81
N VAL A 269 -4.84 -2.25 -17.23
CA VAL A 269 -4.38 -2.49 -18.61
C VAL A 269 -5.50 -2.29 -19.62
N SER A 270 -6.73 -2.74 -19.33
CA SER A 270 -7.88 -2.53 -20.21
C SER A 270 -8.25 -1.06 -20.33
N MET A 271 -8.26 -0.31 -19.22
CA MET A 271 -8.47 1.14 -19.22
C MET A 271 -7.42 1.85 -20.09
N LEU A 272 -6.14 1.45 -19.99
CA LEU A 272 -5.07 1.98 -20.84
C LEU A 272 -5.29 1.68 -22.31
N ALA A 273 -5.66 0.44 -22.65
CA ALA A 273 -5.90 0.02 -24.03
C ALA A 273 -7.00 0.85 -24.69
N ILE A 274 -8.10 1.10 -23.97
CA ILE A 274 -9.22 1.91 -24.47
C ILE A 274 -8.80 3.36 -24.70
N ASP A 275 -8.12 3.96 -23.72
CA ASP A 275 -7.64 5.34 -23.83
C ASP A 275 -6.61 5.47 -24.99
N ALA A 276 -5.74 4.48 -25.17
CA ALA A 276 -4.77 4.44 -26.26
C ALA A 276 -5.41 4.23 -27.63
N LEU A 277 -6.46 3.42 -27.74
CA LEU A 277 -7.26 3.25 -28.96
C LEU A 277 -7.97 4.56 -29.34
N ALA A 278 -8.59 5.24 -28.38
CA ALA A 278 -9.26 6.51 -28.61
C ALA A 278 -8.29 7.61 -29.08
N ILE A 279 -7.06 7.62 -28.55
CA ILE A 279 -6.04 8.65 -28.81
C ILE A 279 -5.12 8.27 -29.99
N GLY A 280 -5.07 6.99 -30.38
CA GLY A 280 -4.21 6.45 -31.43
C GLY A 280 -2.73 6.30 -31.05
N LYS A 281 -2.41 6.40 -29.76
CA LYS A 281 -1.05 6.25 -29.20
C LYS A 281 -1.11 6.09 -27.69
N ILE A 282 0.05 5.79 -27.10
CA ILE A 282 0.24 5.85 -25.65
C ILE A 282 -0.01 7.29 -25.14
N PRO A 283 -0.95 7.50 -24.20
CA PRO A 283 -1.40 8.84 -23.80
C PRO A 283 -0.57 9.51 -22.68
N PHE A 284 0.54 8.90 -22.23
CA PHE A 284 1.24 9.34 -21.02
C PHE A 284 1.86 10.73 -21.13
N LYS A 285 1.25 11.63 -20.38
CA LYS A 285 1.75 12.92 -19.93
C LYS A 285 1.18 13.20 -18.54
N ARG A 286 1.69 14.22 -17.87
CA ARG A 286 1.27 14.59 -16.50
C ARG A 286 -0.25 14.69 -16.35
N SER A 287 -0.90 15.46 -17.23
CA SER A 287 -2.36 15.63 -17.21
C SER A 287 -3.10 14.32 -17.34
N TYR A 288 -2.75 13.50 -18.33
CA TYR A 288 -3.36 12.19 -18.49
C TYR A 288 -3.24 11.35 -17.22
N PHE A 289 -2.04 11.23 -16.65
CA PHE A 289 -1.83 10.42 -15.45
C PHE A 289 -2.57 11.00 -14.24
N PHE A 290 -2.73 12.32 -14.14
CA PHE A 290 -3.52 12.96 -13.09
C PHE A 290 -4.96 12.47 -13.06
N ASP A 291 -5.63 12.43 -14.21
CA ASP A 291 -6.99 11.90 -14.35
C ASP A 291 -7.03 10.38 -14.22
N PHE A 292 -6.18 9.69 -14.98
CA PHE A 292 -6.13 8.23 -15.04
C PHE A 292 -5.92 7.61 -13.66
N SER A 293 -4.94 8.11 -12.89
CA SER A 293 -4.68 7.63 -11.54
C SER A 293 -5.87 7.85 -10.61
N LYS A 294 -6.62 8.94 -10.76
CA LYS A 294 -7.84 9.20 -9.97
C LYS A 294 -8.94 8.19 -10.30
N ARG A 295 -9.19 7.92 -11.58
CA ARG A 295 -10.16 6.90 -12.03
C ARG A 295 -9.80 5.52 -11.50
N VAL A 296 -8.53 5.11 -11.65
CA VAL A 296 -8.02 3.82 -11.15
C VAL A 296 -8.22 3.68 -9.64
N LEU A 297 -7.79 4.66 -8.85
CA LEU A 297 -7.90 4.59 -7.38
C LEU A 297 -9.36 4.58 -6.90
N ASN A 298 -10.27 5.27 -7.62
CA ASN A 298 -11.70 5.25 -7.34
C ASN A 298 -12.32 3.87 -7.64
N ASN A 299 -12.01 3.28 -8.79
CA ASN A 299 -12.51 1.96 -9.17
C ASN A 299 -11.97 0.86 -8.26
N TRP A 300 -10.68 0.93 -7.88
CA TRP A 300 -10.11 0.05 -6.88
C TRP A 300 -10.77 0.20 -5.51
N LYS A 301 -11.16 1.41 -5.10
CA LYS A 301 -11.93 1.62 -3.86
C LYS A 301 -13.30 0.95 -3.90
N LEU A 302 -13.99 1.04 -5.05
CA LEU A 302 -15.28 0.38 -5.25
C LEU A 302 -15.14 -1.14 -5.20
N LEU A 303 -14.12 -1.69 -5.87
CA LEU A 303 -13.83 -3.12 -5.84
C LEU A 303 -13.43 -3.60 -4.43
N GLU A 304 -12.57 -2.86 -3.73
CA GLU A 304 -12.17 -3.16 -2.35
C GLU A 304 -13.39 -3.17 -1.41
N ARG A 305 -14.32 -2.23 -1.60
CA ARG A 305 -15.51 -2.07 -0.74
C ARG A 305 -16.60 -3.10 -1.03
N TYR A 306 -16.94 -3.33 -2.29
CA TYR A 306 -18.14 -4.07 -2.69
C TYR A 306 -17.83 -5.50 -3.19
N GLY A 307 -16.60 -5.80 -3.59
CA GLY A 307 -16.26 -7.10 -4.16
C GLY A 307 -17.06 -7.42 -5.42
N TYR A 308 -17.14 -8.70 -5.75
CA TYR A 308 -17.88 -9.23 -6.90
C TYR A 308 -19.29 -9.68 -6.50
N TYR A 309 -20.16 -9.87 -7.49
CA TYR A 309 -21.38 -10.67 -7.34
C TYR A 309 -21.47 -11.76 -8.40
N PHE A 310 -22.14 -12.85 -8.06
CA PHE A 310 -22.37 -14.00 -8.93
C PHE A 310 -23.88 -14.17 -9.11
N SER A 311 -24.40 -13.83 -10.30
CA SER A 311 -25.78 -14.15 -10.69
C SER A 311 -25.79 -15.43 -11.54
N ASP A 312 -25.04 -15.43 -12.64
CA ASP A 312 -24.70 -16.55 -13.54
C ASP A 312 -23.27 -16.43 -14.12
N GLU A 313 -22.78 -15.20 -14.27
CA GLU A 313 -21.40 -14.81 -14.60
C GLU A 313 -20.80 -13.90 -13.50
N LEU A 314 -19.49 -13.63 -13.56
CA LEU A 314 -18.83 -12.71 -12.62
C LEU A 314 -19.18 -11.26 -12.98
N GLU A 315 -19.91 -10.58 -12.11
CA GLU A 315 -20.30 -9.19 -12.34
C GLU A 315 -19.62 -8.24 -11.35
N PHE A 316 -19.38 -7.01 -11.81
CA PHE A 316 -18.58 -6.00 -11.12
C PHE A 316 -19.47 -4.86 -10.59
N PRO A 317 -19.03 -4.12 -9.54
CA PRO A 317 -19.74 -2.92 -9.11
C PRO A 317 -19.77 -1.86 -10.23
N ASN A 318 -20.75 -0.96 -10.16
CA ASN A 318 -20.85 0.19 -11.07
C ASN A 318 -19.61 1.08 -10.94
N MET A 319 -18.65 0.87 -11.83
CA MET A 319 -17.39 1.60 -11.87
C MET A 319 -17.42 2.71 -12.92
N ASP A 320 -16.62 3.74 -12.72
CA ASP A 320 -16.55 4.90 -13.60
C ASP A 320 -15.30 4.84 -14.47
N PHE A 321 -15.52 4.81 -15.78
CA PHE A 321 -14.46 4.75 -16.80
C PHE A 321 -14.48 5.95 -17.73
N SER A 322 -15.42 6.88 -17.52
CA SER A 322 -15.57 8.05 -18.38
C SER A 322 -14.34 8.94 -18.29
N SER A 323 -13.77 9.28 -19.44
CA SER A 323 -12.71 10.27 -19.50
C SER A 323 -13.30 11.63 -19.10
N THR A 324 -12.64 12.34 -18.20
CA THR A 324 -13.05 13.70 -17.80
C THR A 324 -12.68 14.77 -18.85
N TYR A 325 -12.09 14.35 -19.98
CA TYR A 325 -11.65 15.23 -21.05
C TYR A 325 -12.66 15.42 -22.17
N PRO A 326 -12.85 16.66 -22.67
CA PRO A 326 -13.58 16.91 -23.91
C PRO A 326 -12.93 16.19 -25.09
N GLY A 327 -13.68 15.31 -25.77
CA GLY A 327 -13.19 14.57 -26.93
C GLY A 327 -12.13 13.51 -26.63
N GLY A 328 -11.97 13.10 -25.36
CA GLY A 328 -11.05 12.01 -24.97
C GLY A 328 -9.57 12.37 -24.97
N VAL A 329 -9.21 13.66 -25.12
CA VAL A 329 -7.81 14.09 -25.20
C VAL A 329 -7.37 14.77 -23.90
N PRO A 330 -6.27 14.32 -23.26
CA PRO A 330 -5.85 14.89 -21.99
C PRO A 330 -5.47 16.37 -22.09
N CYS A 331 -5.93 17.20 -21.16
CA CYS A 331 -5.65 18.63 -21.09
C CYS A 331 -5.34 19.09 -19.64
N SER A 332 -4.64 20.22 -19.49
CA SER A 332 -4.18 20.72 -18.18
C SER A 332 -5.27 21.36 -17.31
N PHE A 333 -6.49 21.56 -17.83
CA PHE A 333 -7.56 22.25 -17.11
C PHE A 333 -7.93 21.59 -15.76
N LEU A 334 -7.86 20.26 -15.68
CA LEU A 334 -8.17 19.51 -14.46
C LEU A 334 -7.10 19.64 -13.37
N GLU A 335 -5.89 20.06 -13.73
CA GLU A 335 -4.75 20.23 -12.81
C GLU A 335 -4.75 21.61 -12.13
N THR A 336 -5.79 22.41 -12.31
CA THR A 336 -5.91 23.77 -11.76
C THR A 336 -6.05 23.81 -10.23
N LYS A 337 -6.47 22.70 -9.61
CA LYS A 337 -6.56 22.56 -8.15
C LYS A 337 -5.31 21.87 -7.61
N VAL A 338 -4.81 22.37 -6.48
CA VAL A 338 -3.76 21.70 -5.70
C VAL A 338 -4.30 20.35 -5.24
N GLU A 339 -3.56 19.28 -5.54
CA GLU A 339 -3.90 17.91 -5.15
C GLU A 339 -2.78 17.38 -4.24
N PRO A 340 -3.01 17.29 -2.92
CA PRO A 340 -1.95 16.96 -1.95
C PRO A 340 -1.47 15.50 -2.04
N THR A 341 -2.10 14.70 -2.88
CA THR A 341 -1.84 13.26 -3.02
C THR A 341 -1.24 12.89 -4.36
N PHE A 342 -0.97 13.87 -5.24
CA PHE A 342 -0.40 13.68 -6.56
C PHE A 342 0.99 14.32 -6.63
N PHE A 343 1.97 13.52 -7.04
CA PHE A 343 3.39 13.88 -7.00
C PHE A 343 4.05 13.71 -8.36
N GLU A 344 4.97 14.61 -8.66
CA GLU A 344 5.93 14.51 -9.73
C GLU A 344 7.30 14.33 -9.08
N LEU A 345 7.94 13.20 -9.38
CA LEU A 345 9.17 12.81 -8.73
C LEU A 345 10.34 13.29 -9.57
N PRO A 346 11.35 13.93 -8.97
CA PRO A 346 12.42 14.53 -9.73
C PRO A 346 13.53 13.52 -10.02
N TYR A 347 13.15 12.37 -10.61
CA TYR A 347 14.01 11.18 -10.74
C TYR A 347 15.19 11.32 -11.72
N ILE A 348 15.20 12.39 -12.52
CA ILE A 348 16.25 12.73 -13.49
C ILE A 348 17.32 13.65 -12.85
N ARG A 349 17.10 14.19 -11.64
CA ARG A 349 18.11 15.02 -10.98
C ARG A 349 19.38 14.21 -10.68
N SER A 350 20.53 14.88 -10.74
CA SER A 350 21.82 14.26 -10.47
C SER A 350 21.98 13.77 -9.02
N ASP A 351 21.32 14.43 -8.07
CA ASP A 351 21.32 14.06 -6.65
C ASP A 351 20.23 13.04 -6.29
N PHE A 352 19.39 12.65 -7.26
CA PHE A 352 18.24 11.80 -6.97
C PHE A 352 18.64 10.42 -6.48
N ASP A 353 19.73 9.84 -6.98
CA ASP A 353 20.18 8.51 -6.53
C ASP A 353 20.68 8.53 -5.07
N ASP A 354 21.29 9.64 -4.62
CA ASP A 354 21.68 9.82 -3.22
C ASP A 354 20.45 9.97 -2.32
N VAL A 355 19.46 10.77 -2.74
CA VAL A 355 18.17 10.91 -2.05
C VAL A 355 17.44 9.57 -2.00
N LEU A 356 17.41 8.84 -3.12
CA LEU A 356 16.77 7.53 -3.24
C LEU A 356 17.40 6.52 -2.27
N SER A 357 18.73 6.52 -2.19
CA SER A 357 19.48 5.69 -1.26
C SER A 357 19.16 6.04 0.20
N ALA A 358 19.15 7.33 0.55
CA ALA A 358 18.84 7.80 1.88
C ALA A 358 17.40 7.46 2.32
N VAL A 359 16.40 7.65 1.45
CA VAL A 359 14.98 7.35 1.72
C VAL A 359 14.72 5.84 1.83
N SER A 360 15.47 5.05 1.06
CA SER A 360 15.39 3.58 1.05
C SER A 360 16.20 2.90 2.16
N SER A 361 16.98 3.65 2.95
CA SER A 361 17.73 3.13 4.08
C SER A 361 16.79 2.58 5.16
N GLN A 362 17.21 1.55 5.88
CA GLN A 362 16.46 0.98 7.00
C GLN A 362 16.70 1.73 8.31
N GLU A 363 17.83 2.42 8.44
CA GLU A 363 18.21 3.19 9.64
C GLU A 363 17.55 4.57 9.66
N TRP A 364 17.07 5.03 10.82
CA TRP A 364 16.37 6.32 10.98
C TRP A 364 17.31 7.48 11.29
N THR A 365 18.32 7.67 10.43
CA THR A 365 19.29 8.76 10.57
C THR A 365 18.68 10.14 10.28
N SER A 366 19.33 11.22 10.76
CA SER A 366 18.94 12.60 10.43
C SER A 366 18.92 12.86 8.93
N ALA A 367 19.85 12.24 8.18
CA ALA A 367 19.89 12.33 6.72
C ALA A 367 18.67 11.68 6.07
N ARG A 368 18.26 10.48 6.53
CA ARG A 368 17.02 9.85 6.05
C ARG A 368 15.80 10.69 6.38
N LYS A 369 15.69 11.22 7.61
CA LYS A 369 14.55 12.06 8.01
C LYS A 369 14.42 13.29 7.09
N ALA A 370 15.54 13.95 6.77
CA ALA A 370 15.55 15.07 5.83
C ALA A 370 15.19 14.63 4.39
N ALA A 371 15.74 13.50 3.93
CA ALA A 371 15.47 12.96 2.60
C ALA A 371 13.98 12.56 2.43
N VAL A 372 13.39 11.93 3.45
CA VAL A 372 11.96 11.55 3.45
C VAL A 372 11.06 12.78 3.34
N ARG A 373 11.32 13.84 4.12
CA ARG A 373 10.54 15.09 4.04
C ARG A 373 10.62 15.70 2.64
N SER A 374 11.82 15.79 2.10
CA SER A 374 12.06 16.41 0.78
C SER A 374 11.67 15.54 -0.43
N PHE A 375 11.41 14.24 -0.26
CA PHE A 375 11.20 13.30 -1.37
C PHE A 375 10.00 13.68 -2.27
N PHE A 376 8.92 14.16 -1.66
CA PHE A 376 7.69 14.58 -2.35
C PHE A 376 7.47 16.11 -2.37
N GLU A 377 8.30 16.91 -1.68
CA GLU A 377 8.20 18.38 -1.57
C GLU A 377 8.50 19.15 -2.88
N THR A 378 8.96 18.46 -3.93
CA THR A 378 9.28 19.10 -5.21
C THR A 378 8.08 19.35 -6.11
N GLN A 379 6.86 19.42 -5.54
CA GLN A 379 5.67 19.88 -6.26
C GLN A 379 5.88 21.32 -6.73
N PRO A 380 5.82 21.61 -8.05
CA PRO A 380 5.63 22.98 -8.48
C PRO A 380 4.30 23.46 -7.89
N SER A 381 4.33 24.60 -7.22
CA SER A 381 3.12 25.34 -6.87
C SER A 381 2.23 25.43 -8.11
N CYS A 382 0.92 25.32 -7.92
CA CYS A 382 -0.08 25.53 -8.97
C CYS A 382 0.40 26.61 -9.96
N PRO A 383 0.40 26.37 -11.29
CA PRO A 383 0.98 27.29 -12.28
C PRO A 383 0.38 28.71 -12.29
N TYR A 384 -0.64 28.98 -11.47
CA TYR A 384 -1.38 30.23 -11.40
C TYR A 384 -1.46 30.86 -10.00
N GLY A 385 -0.73 30.35 -8.99
CA GLY A 385 -0.65 30.93 -7.64
C GLY A 385 0.76 31.39 -7.29
N VAL A 386 0.89 32.44 -6.45
CA VAL A 386 2.19 32.79 -5.84
C VAL A 386 2.61 31.60 -4.97
N SER A 387 3.80 31.05 -5.22
CA SER A 387 4.29 29.90 -4.48
C SER A 387 4.47 30.27 -3.00
N GLU A 388 4.00 29.43 -2.08
CA GLU A 388 4.32 29.56 -0.64
C GLU A 388 5.84 29.56 -0.44
N LYS A 389 6.56 28.84 -1.31
CA LYS A 389 8.03 28.84 -1.41
C LYS A 389 8.61 30.21 -1.76
N ASP A 390 7.91 31.02 -2.57
CA ASP A 390 8.34 32.38 -2.87
C ASP A 390 8.12 33.32 -1.68
N LEU A 391 7.08 33.07 -0.88
CA LEU A 391 6.83 33.78 0.38
C LEU A 391 7.88 33.42 1.44
N GLU A 392 8.19 32.13 1.61
CA GLU A 392 9.20 31.63 2.53
C GLU A 392 10.61 32.07 2.13
N ALA A 393 10.96 32.00 0.84
CA ALA A 393 12.26 32.45 0.35
C ALA A 393 12.46 33.97 0.53
N LYS A 394 11.38 34.76 0.46
CA LYS A 394 11.45 36.23 0.64
C LYS A 394 11.39 36.68 2.10
N LEU A 395 10.64 35.98 2.95
CA LEU A 395 10.32 36.41 4.32
C LEU A 395 10.95 35.51 5.40
N GLY A 396 11.67 34.46 5.03
CA GLY A 396 12.28 33.50 5.97
C GLY A 396 11.24 32.89 6.91
N TYR A 397 11.58 32.83 8.21
CA TYR A 397 10.68 32.29 9.25
C TYR A 397 9.34 33.03 9.34
N ILE A 398 9.29 34.31 8.99
CA ILE A 398 8.03 35.08 8.99
C ILE A 398 7.09 34.56 7.90
N GLY A 399 7.62 34.18 6.74
CA GLY A 399 6.84 33.55 5.67
C GLY A 399 6.16 32.28 6.15
N VAL A 400 6.94 31.39 6.80
CA VAL A 400 6.43 30.14 7.39
C VAL A 400 5.34 30.42 8.43
N ILE A 401 5.59 31.35 9.37
CA ILE A 401 4.61 31.72 10.41
C ILE A 401 3.30 32.23 9.78
N LEU A 402 3.39 33.08 8.75
CA LEU A 402 2.21 33.62 8.06
C LEU A 402 1.43 32.52 7.33
N THR A 403 2.12 31.58 6.68
CA THR A 403 1.49 30.41 6.03
C THR A 403 0.76 29.55 7.06
N VAL A 404 1.42 29.22 8.18
CA VAL A 404 0.81 28.44 9.28
C VAL A 404 -0.41 29.17 9.85
N LEU A 405 -0.30 30.48 10.14
CA LEU A 405 -1.42 31.27 10.67
C LEU A 405 -2.58 31.36 9.68
N LYS A 406 -2.31 31.43 8.37
CA LYS A 406 -3.34 31.39 7.33
C LYS A 406 -4.11 30.08 7.38
N HIS A 407 -3.42 28.93 7.37
CA HIS A 407 -4.08 27.62 7.47
C HIS A 407 -4.87 27.47 8.77
N LEU A 408 -4.30 27.86 9.91
CA LEU A 408 -5.01 27.81 11.21
C LEU A 408 -6.26 28.69 11.20
N LYS A 409 -6.15 29.91 10.66
CA LYS A 409 -7.29 30.83 10.55
C LYS A 409 -8.38 30.25 9.64
N GLU A 410 -8.01 29.65 8.52
CA GLU A 410 -8.96 29.02 7.61
C GLU A 410 -9.62 27.80 8.26
N GLU A 411 -8.87 26.96 8.96
CA GLU A 411 -9.40 25.81 9.69
C GLU A 411 -10.39 26.24 10.78
N VAL A 412 -10.04 27.23 11.59
CA VAL A 412 -10.93 27.72 12.67
C VAL A 412 -12.22 28.34 12.11
N ASN A 413 -12.14 29.05 10.99
CA ASN A 413 -13.30 29.75 10.43
C ASN A 413 -14.19 28.88 9.53
N ARG A 414 -13.61 27.89 8.84
CA ARG A 414 -14.28 27.16 7.76
C ARG A 414 -14.13 25.64 7.84
N GLY A 415 -13.28 25.11 8.72
CA GLY A 415 -13.03 23.67 8.88
C GLY A 415 -12.29 23.01 7.71
N ASN A 416 -11.70 23.82 6.82
CA ASN A 416 -11.06 23.34 5.60
C ASN A 416 -9.66 23.94 5.36
N GLY A 417 -9.04 24.51 6.40
CA GLY A 417 -7.76 25.20 6.26
C GLY A 417 -6.60 24.27 5.90
N PHE A 418 -6.78 22.97 6.12
CA PHE A 418 -5.78 21.94 5.81
C PHE A 418 -6.10 21.10 4.56
N GLU A 419 -7.18 21.37 3.81
CA GLU A 419 -7.55 20.56 2.62
C GLU A 419 -6.46 20.54 1.54
N GLY A 420 -5.67 21.60 1.42
CA GLY A 420 -4.56 21.68 0.47
C GLY A 420 -3.28 20.95 0.90
N LEU A 421 -3.26 20.37 2.11
CA LEU A 421 -2.08 19.74 2.69
C LEU A 421 -2.23 18.21 2.70
N ARG A 422 -1.11 17.51 2.58
CA ARG A 422 -1.09 16.06 2.79
C ARG A 422 -1.24 15.77 4.28
N LEU A 423 -2.47 15.51 4.70
CA LEU A 423 -2.80 15.28 6.09
C LEU A 423 -2.97 13.79 6.40
N PHE A 424 -2.22 13.29 7.38
CA PHE A 424 -2.46 11.99 7.98
C PHE A 424 -3.25 12.14 9.28
N ARG A 425 -4.18 11.20 9.54
CA ARG A 425 -5.05 11.25 10.71
C ARG A 425 -5.17 9.89 11.39
N VAL A 426 -4.98 9.87 12.70
CA VAL A 426 -5.30 8.74 13.59
C VAL A 426 -6.11 9.28 14.74
N GLY A 427 -7.42 8.99 14.76
CA GLY A 427 -8.34 9.61 15.70
C GLY A 427 -8.32 11.13 15.53
N ASN A 428 -7.95 11.85 16.58
CA ASN A 428 -7.76 13.30 16.60
C ASN A 428 -6.31 13.73 16.30
N LEU A 429 -5.35 12.81 16.31
CA LEU A 429 -3.96 13.11 15.92
C LEU A 429 -3.92 13.39 14.42
N ARG A 430 -3.39 14.56 14.06
CA ARG A 430 -3.23 15.05 12.68
C ARG A 430 -1.79 15.47 12.48
N THR A 431 -1.14 14.99 11.43
CA THR A 431 0.24 15.39 11.09
C THR A 431 0.42 15.44 9.56
N THR A 432 1.29 16.34 9.11
CA THR A 432 1.73 16.45 7.71
C THR A 432 3.17 15.97 7.53
N ASP A 433 3.90 15.69 8.63
CA ASP A 433 5.29 15.27 8.58
C ASP A 433 5.39 13.74 8.39
N PRO A 434 5.91 13.26 7.25
CA PRO A 434 6.07 11.81 7.02
C PRO A 434 6.97 11.11 8.04
N VAL A 435 7.89 11.83 8.70
CA VAL A 435 8.72 11.25 9.76
C VAL A 435 7.91 10.95 11.02
N GLU A 436 6.86 11.73 11.32
CA GLU A 436 5.96 11.46 12.46
C GLU A 436 4.93 10.36 12.14
N ILE A 437 4.52 10.27 10.88
CA ILE A 437 3.56 9.27 10.41
C ILE A 437 4.09 7.85 10.67
N ALA A 438 5.37 7.59 10.39
CA ALA A 438 5.99 6.27 10.49
C ALA A 438 5.89 5.62 11.88
N PRO A 439 6.33 6.27 12.99
CA PRO A 439 6.17 5.74 14.34
C PRO A 439 4.72 5.50 14.75
N VAL A 440 3.80 6.40 14.38
CA VAL A 440 2.36 6.27 14.73
C VAL A 440 1.74 5.04 14.06
N ILE A 441 2.07 4.79 12.79
CA ILE A 441 1.62 3.58 12.08
C ILE A 441 2.20 2.33 12.73
N THR A 442 3.50 2.36 13.06
CA THR A 442 4.18 1.23 13.69
C THR A 442 3.52 0.89 15.02
N LEU A 443 3.24 1.91 15.85
CA LEU A 443 2.50 1.79 17.09
C LEU A 443 1.12 1.16 16.88
N GLN A 444 0.36 1.66 15.90
CA GLN A 444 -0.96 1.11 15.56
C GLN A 444 -0.89 -0.37 15.16
N ARG A 445 0.02 -0.75 14.25
CA ARG A 445 0.17 -2.14 13.77
C ARG A 445 0.57 -3.08 14.91
N VAL A 446 1.54 -2.68 15.73
CA VAL A 446 2.05 -3.52 16.83
C VAL A 446 0.97 -3.73 17.90
N MET A 447 0.22 -2.68 18.25
CA MET A 447 -0.88 -2.78 19.21
C MET A 447 -2.06 -3.59 18.68
N ASP A 448 -2.48 -3.36 17.43
CA ASP A 448 -3.58 -4.09 16.78
C ASP A 448 -3.27 -5.59 16.69
N ASN A 449 -2.06 -5.94 16.23
CA ASN A 449 -1.59 -7.32 16.16
C ASN A 449 -1.50 -7.99 17.54
N TYR A 450 -1.18 -7.25 18.60
CA TYR A 450 -1.07 -7.80 19.94
C TYR A 450 -2.44 -8.08 20.55
N VAL A 451 -3.39 -7.15 20.41
CA VAL A 451 -4.74 -7.28 20.98
C VAL A 451 -5.53 -8.39 20.29
N SER A 452 -5.27 -8.60 19.00
CA SER A 452 -5.95 -9.61 18.18
C SER A 452 -5.44 -11.06 18.40
N LYS A 453 -4.40 -11.26 19.21
CA LYS A 453 -3.90 -12.62 19.51
C LYS A 453 -4.82 -13.34 20.51
N GLU A 454 -5.02 -14.64 20.31
CA GLU A 454 -5.78 -15.49 21.25
C GLU A 454 -4.99 -15.73 22.56
N GLU A 455 -3.71 -16.09 22.45
CA GLU A 455 -2.85 -16.35 23.59
C GLU A 455 -1.71 -15.35 23.70
N VAL A 456 -1.54 -14.79 24.89
CA VAL A 456 -0.51 -13.80 25.19
C VAL A 456 0.06 -14.07 26.58
N LYS A 457 1.37 -14.35 26.65
CA LYS A 457 2.07 -14.73 27.88
C LYS A 457 2.75 -13.58 28.61
N ARG A 458 3.00 -12.45 27.93
CA ARG A 458 3.73 -11.30 28.46
C ARG A 458 3.16 -9.97 27.97
N PRO A 459 3.38 -8.87 28.71
CA PRO A 459 3.05 -7.54 28.25
C PRO A 459 3.71 -7.17 26.92
N LEU A 460 3.00 -6.43 26.08
CA LEU A 460 3.62 -5.75 24.95
C LEU A 460 4.38 -4.52 25.46
N CYS A 461 5.70 -4.51 25.32
CA CYS A 461 6.53 -3.39 25.75
C CYS A 461 6.86 -2.46 24.58
N ILE A 462 6.56 -1.17 24.72
CA ILE A 462 6.75 -0.14 23.69
C ILE A 462 7.51 1.03 24.29
N GLY A 463 8.59 1.47 23.64
CA GLY A 463 9.26 2.74 23.97
C GLY A 463 8.70 3.88 23.13
N VAL A 464 8.36 5.01 23.76
CA VAL A 464 7.91 6.23 23.08
C VAL A 464 8.81 7.40 23.52
N PHE A 465 9.52 7.98 22.55
CA PHE A 465 10.53 9.01 22.79
C PHE A 465 10.14 10.33 22.14
N GLY A 466 10.49 11.42 22.80
CA GLY A 466 10.30 12.76 22.27
C GLY A 466 10.30 13.80 23.39
N PRO A 467 10.47 15.08 23.05
CA PRO A 467 10.59 16.14 24.04
C PRO A 467 9.34 16.27 24.92
N PRO A 468 9.44 16.88 26.11
CA PRO A 468 8.28 17.18 26.93
C PRO A 468 7.24 18.00 26.15
N GLY A 469 5.97 17.63 26.28
CA GLY A 469 4.88 18.30 25.56
C GLY A 469 4.70 17.88 24.09
N SER A 470 5.50 16.95 23.55
CA SER A 470 5.37 16.48 22.15
C SER A 470 4.13 15.63 21.86
N GLY A 471 3.30 15.34 22.86
CA GLY A 471 2.06 14.56 22.68
C GLY A 471 2.23 13.04 22.73
N LYS A 472 3.28 12.51 23.39
CA LYS A 472 3.52 11.05 23.56
C LYS A 472 2.28 10.28 24.07
N SER A 473 1.74 10.70 25.22
CA SER A 473 0.54 10.11 25.85
C SER A 473 -0.69 10.25 24.94
N PHE A 474 -0.83 11.41 24.28
CA PHE A 474 -1.90 11.66 23.32
C PHE A 474 -1.87 10.71 22.12
N ALA A 475 -0.71 10.50 21.50
CA ALA A 475 -0.56 9.60 20.35
C ALA A 475 -0.98 8.16 20.68
N VAL A 476 -0.58 7.64 21.85
CA VAL A 476 -0.95 6.30 22.32
C VAL A 476 -2.46 6.19 22.56
N LYS A 477 -3.06 7.20 23.22
CA LYS A 477 -4.50 7.24 23.49
C LYS A 477 -5.31 7.28 22.19
N GLU A 478 -4.89 8.06 21.20
CA GLU A 478 -5.56 8.14 19.90
C GLU A 478 -5.44 6.84 19.10
N VAL A 479 -4.28 6.19 19.10
CA VAL A 479 -4.11 4.86 18.48
C VAL A 479 -5.03 3.82 19.14
N ALA A 480 -5.05 3.76 20.47
CA ALA A 480 -5.92 2.85 21.21
C ALA A 480 -7.41 3.10 20.93
N SER A 481 -7.79 4.38 20.84
CA SER A 481 -9.16 4.82 20.48
C SER A 481 -9.56 4.40 19.07
N VAL A 482 -8.64 4.39 18.10
CA VAL A 482 -8.93 3.89 16.75
C VAL A 482 -9.08 2.38 16.73
N ILE A 483 -8.22 1.64 17.43
CA ILE A 483 -8.27 0.17 17.50
C ILE A 483 -9.56 -0.28 18.22
N SER A 484 -9.97 0.42 19.28
CA SER A 484 -11.14 0.05 20.08
C SER A 484 -12.45 0.05 19.28
N ARG A 485 -12.55 0.85 18.21
CA ARG A 485 -13.74 0.92 17.33
C ARG A 485 -14.04 -0.39 16.59
N ARG A 486 -13.09 -1.33 16.55
CA ARG A 486 -13.27 -2.65 15.92
C ARG A 486 -13.95 -3.66 16.85
N PHE A 487 -14.07 -3.33 18.13
CA PHE A 487 -14.64 -4.18 19.15
C PHE A 487 -15.96 -3.59 19.64
N ASP A 488 -16.93 -4.45 20.00
CA ASP A 488 -18.24 -4.01 20.50
C ASP A 488 -18.13 -3.16 21.78
N GLN A 489 -17.10 -3.43 22.57
CA GLN A 489 -16.76 -2.66 23.76
C GLN A 489 -15.28 -2.30 23.72
N ASN A 490 -14.94 -1.09 24.16
CA ASN A 490 -13.55 -0.65 24.23
C ASN A 490 -12.72 -1.62 25.10
N PRO A 491 -11.77 -2.38 24.53
CA PRO A 491 -11.01 -3.35 25.31
C PRO A 491 -10.00 -2.66 26.23
N PHE A 492 -9.61 -1.41 25.93
CA PHE A 492 -8.51 -0.73 26.60
C PHE A 492 -8.95 0.00 27.87
N GLU A 493 -8.11 -0.08 28.90
CA GLU A 493 -8.17 0.74 30.11
C GLU A 493 -6.81 1.43 30.29
N PHE A 494 -6.77 2.75 30.41
CA PHE A 494 -5.52 3.50 30.40
C PHE A 494 -5.08 3.86 31.83
N PHE A 495 -3.85 3.51 32.18
CA PHE A 495 -3.20 3.85 33.44
C PHE A 495 -1.96 4.70 33.15
N GLU A 496 -1.81 5.82 33.84
CA GLU A 496 -0.68 6.73 33.67
C GLU A 496 0.06 6.85 35.01
N PHE A 497 1.32 6.46 35.01
CA PHE A 497 2.19 6.43 36.17
C PHE A 497 3.43 7.27 35.86
N ASN A 498 3.65 8.36 36.59
CA ASN A 498 4.86 9.14 36.45
C ASN A 498 5.93 8.60 37.43
N LEU A 499 7.05 8.11 36.90
CA LEU A 499 8.11 7.49 37.69
C LEU A 499 8.93 8.48 38.55
N THR A 500 8.89 9.79 38.26
CA THR A 500 9.53 10.80 39.12
C THR A 500 8.79 11.00 40.44
N GLN A 501 7.53 10.56 40.52
CA GLN A 501 6.73 10.63 41.73
C GLN A 501 6.93 9.42 42.64
N PHE A 502 7.65 8.39 42.18
CA PHE A 502 7.82 7.15 42.92
C PHE A 502 8.89 7.35 43.99
N SER A 503 8.60 6.93 45.22
CA SER A 503 9.57 6.92 46.32
C SER A 503 10.55 5.75 46.22
N GLY A 504 10.19 4.68 45.50
CA GLY A 504 11.07 3.57 45.21
C GLY A 504 10.44 2.45 44.36
N PRO A 505 11.21 1.38 44.05
CA PRO A 505 10.81 0.33 43.12
C PRO A 505 9.60 -0.49 43.56
N GLU A 506 9.31 -0.53 44.86
CA GLU A 506 8.16 -1.26 45.40
C GLU A 506 6.82 -0.69 44.88
N GLU A 507 6.78 0.60 44.53
CA GLU A 507 5.61 1.22 43.93
C GLU A 507 5.29 0.69 42.52
N ILE A 508 6.28 0.11 41.82
CA ILE A 508 6.04 -0.56 40.53
C ILE A 508 5.12 -1.75 40.73
N ASN A 509 5.34 -2.55 41.78
CA ASN A 509 4.49 -3.69 42.09
C ASN A 509 3.05 -3.24 42.42
N ALA A 510 2.91 -2.18 43.22
CA ALA A 510 1.61 -1.61 43.58
C ALA A 510 0.86 -1.08 42.34
N ALA A 511 1.56 -0.39 41.43
CA ALA A 511 0.99 0.07 40.17
C ALA A 511 0.56 -1.11 39.26
N ILE A 512 1.37 -2.16 39.18
CA ILE A 512 1.05 -3.37 38.40
C ILE A 512 -0.14 -4.14 38.99
N ASP A 513 -0.41 -4.05 40.30
CA ASP A 513 -1.62 -4.66 40.87
C ASP A 513 -2.91 -4.04 40.31
N LEU A 514 -2.93 -2.74 40.00
CA LEU A 514 -4.05 -2.09 39.28
C LEU A 514 -4.19 -2.64 37.86
N VAL A 515 -3.07 -2.83 37.17
CA VAL A 515 -3.03 -3.44 35.83
C VAL A 515 -3.61 -4.86 35.88
N ARG A 516 -3.19 -5.70 36.85
CA ARG A 516 -3.72 -7.05 37.04
C ARG A 516 -5.21 -7.06 37.30
N ALA A 517 -5.71 -6.13 38.12
CA ALA A 517 -7.13 -6.01 38.39
C ALA A 517 -7.93 -5.69 37.11
N SER A 518 -7.37 -4.87 36.21
CA SER A 518 -7.95 -4.61 34.89
C SER A 518 -7.96 -5.85 33.99
N VAL A 519 -6.84 -6.58 33.93
CA VAL A 519 -6.76 -7.85 33.19
C VAL A 519 -7.78 -8.87 33.70
N ALA A 520 -7.96 -8.97 35.02
CA ALA A 520 -8.93 -9.88 35.63
C ALA A 520 -10.39 -9.54 35.26
N LYS A 521 -10.67 -8.30 34.85
CA LYS A 521 -11.98 -7.88 34.30
C LYS A 521 -12.13 -8.17 32.80
N GLY A 522 -11.15 -8.83 32.17
CA GLY A 522 -11.14 -9.11 30.74
C GLY A 522 -10.77 -7.90 29.87
N ARG A 523 -10.22 -6.83 30.45
CA ARG A 523 -9.72 -5.65 29.71
C ARG A 523 -8.25 -5.85 29.31
N VAL A 524 -7.79 -5.01 28.38
CA VAL A 524 -6.40 -4.91 27.95
C VAL A 524 -5.83 -3.57 28.46
N PRO A 525 -5.27 -3.54 29.69
CA PRO A 525 -4.74 -2.31 30.24
C PRO A 525 -3.52 -1.80 29.46
N ILE A 526 -3.48 -0.48 29.24
CA ILE A 526 -2.31 0.25 28.76
C ILE A 526 -1.71 0.97 29.97
N ALA A 527 -0.57 0.47 30.46
CA ALA A 527 0.20 1.10 31.53
C ALA A 527 1.27 2.01 30.92
N PHE A 528 1.07 3.32 31.03
CA PHE A 528 1.95 4.36 30.53
C PHE A 528 2.88 4.83 31.66
N TRP A 529 4.13 4.41 31.59
CA TRP A 529 5.21 4.76 32.50
C TRP A 529 5.92 6.01 31.97
N ASP A 530 5.49 7.18 32.45
CA ASP A 530 6.06 8.47 32.05
C ASP A 530 7.37 8.76 32.81
N GLU A 531 8.24 9.53 32.16
CA GLU A 531 9.59 9.87 32.67
C GLU A 531 10.43 8.65 33.06
N PHE A 532 10.33 7.55 32.29
CA PHE A 532 11.06 6.31 32.62
C PHE A 532 12.58 6.43 32.51
N ASP A 533 13.05 7.45 31.81
CA ASP A 533 14.46 7.84 31.72
C ASP A 533 14.93 8.66 32.93
N CYS A 534 14.11 8.80 33.98
CA CYS A 534 14.51 9.44 35.23
C CYS A 534 15.64 8.69 35.93
N ARG A 535 16.41 9.44 36.72
CA ARG A 535 17.47 8.87 37.56
C ARG A 535 16.89 8.25 38.81
N TYR A 536 17.36 7.08 39.18
CA TYR A 536 17.08 6.45 40.47
C TYR A 536 18.36 5.81 41.00
N ASP A 537 18.64 6.00 42.30
CA ASP A 537 19.82 5.44 42.97
C ASP A 537 21.14 5.79 42.25
N GLY A 538 21.25 7.03 41.78
CA GLY A 538 22.42 7.55 41.04
C GLY A 538 22.58 7.03 39.60
N ASN A 539 21.72 6.13 39.14
CA ASN A 539 21.79 5.53 37.81
C ASN A 539 20.74 6.14 36.87
N GLU A 540 21.14 6.39 35.61
CA GLU A 540 20.19 6.67 34.53
C GLU A 540 19.37 5.41 34.22
N PHE A 541 18.09 5.59 33.90
CA PHE A 541 17.14 4.47 33.78
C PHE A 541 17.08 3.58 35.02
N GLY A 542 17.30 4.15 36.21
CA GLY A 542 17.47 3.36 37.44
C GLY A 542 16.27 2.47 37.79
N TYR A 543 15.07 2.81 37.30
CA TYR A 543 13.87 1.97 37.45
C TYR A 543 13.77 0.81 36.45
N LEU A 544 14.44 0.88 35.29
CA LEU A 544 14.27 -0.09 34.19
C LEU A 544 14.63 -1.52 34.61
N ARG A 545 15.66 -1.69 35.46
CA ARG A 545 16.07 -3.02 35.98
C ARG A 545 14.95 -3.74 36.74
N TYR A 546 14.07 -2.99 37.39
CA TYR A 546 12.96 -3.54 38.17
C TYR A 546 11.76 -3.93 37.29
N PHE A 547 11.68 -3.42 36.06
CA PHE A 547 10.69 -3.84 35.07
C PHE A 547 11.07 -5.12 34.34
N LEU A 548 12.34 -5.55 34.35
CA LEU A 548 12.81 -6.71 33.58
C LEU A 548 11.98 -7.99 33.78
N PRO A 549 11.62 -8.41 35.01
CA PRO A 549 10.74 -9.57 35.20
C PRO A 549 9.36 -9.39 34.56
N SER A 550 8.82 -8.16 34.64
CA SER A 550 7.51 -7.84 34.05
C SER A 550 7.56 -7.87 32.53
N MET A 551 8.65 -7.38 31.94
CA MET A 551 8.83 -7.28 30.49
C MET A 551 9.17 -8.64 29.85
N GLN A 552 10.08 -9.40 30.46
CA GLN A 552 10.62 -10.64 29.89
C GLN A 552 9.68 -11.81 30.13
N ASP A 553 9.26 -11.99 31.39
CA ASP A 553 8.54 -13.17 31.86
C ASP A 553 7.05 -12.90 32.11
N GLY A 554 6.61 -11.65 32.07
CA GLY A 554 5.22 -11.29 32.32
C GLY A 554 4.79 -11.48 33.78
N VAL A 555 5.75 -11.44 34.71
CA VAL A 555 5.51 -11.62 36.15
C VAL A 555 6.09 -10.47 36.97
N THR A 556 5.52 -10.23 38.16
CA THR A 556 6.24 -9.54 39.23
C THR A 556 6.43 -10.46 40.41
N TYR A 557 7.40 -10.16 41.26
CA TYR A 557 7.66 -10.91 42.48
C TYR A 557 7.23 -10.09 43.69
N VAL A 558 6.32 -10.65 44.47
CA VAL A 558 5.89 -10.07 45.75
C VAL A 558 6.33 -11.03 46.84
N HIS A 559 7.29 -10.62 47.68
CA HIS A 559 7.94 -11.48 48.69
C HIS A 559 8.46 -12.82 48.14
N GLY A 560 9.04 -12.80 46.93
CA GLY A 560 9.58 -13.99 46.26
C GLY A 560 8.55 -14.87 45.56
N ILE A 561 7.25 -14.53 45.62
CA ILE A 561 6.18 -15.29 44.94
C ILE A 561 5.91 -14.67 43.56
N PRO A 562 5.99 -15.44 42.47
CA PRO A 562 5.69 -14.95 41.13
C PRO A 562 4.19 -14.71 40.96
N ARG A 563 3.82 -13.53 40.44
CA ARG A 563 2.46 -13.14 40.09
C ARG A 563 2.40 -12.74 38.63
N TYR A 564 1.62 -13.47 37.83
CA TYR A 564 1.43 -13.15 36.41
C TYR A 564 0.65 -11.84 36.24
N ILE A 565 1.02 -11.08 35.21
CA ILE A 565 0.36 -9.81 34.86
C ILE A 565 -0.80 -10.07 33.89
N GLY A 566 -0.59 -10.99 32.94
CA GLY A 566 -1.53 -11.28 31.85
C GLY A 566 -1.40 -10.30 30.68
N ARG A 567 -2.44 -10.21 29.85
CA ARG A 567 -2.43 -9.42 28.61
C ARG A 567 -2.49 -7.93 28.92
N SER A 568 -1.41 -7.20 28.66
CA SER A 568 -1.32 -5.76 28.93
C SER A 568 -0.32 -5.09 27.98
N VAL A 569 -0.42 -3.78 27.81
CA VAL A 569 0.53 -2.98 27.03
C VAL A 569 1.29 -2.07 27.98
N PHE A 570 2.61 -2.21 28.05
CA PHE A 570 3.49 -1.32 28.80
C PHE A 570 4.12 -0.33 27.84
N VAL A 571 3.85 0.96 28.07
CA VAL A 571 4.41 2.05 27.30
C VAL A 571 5.41 2.80 28.18
N PHE A 572 6.67 2.80 27.80
CA PHE A 572 7.75 3.51 28.48
C PHE A 572 8.01 4.82 27.74
N ALA A 573 7.64 5.95 28.35
CA ALA A 573 7.73 7.26 27.72
C ALA A 573 8.89 8.10 28.29
N GLY A 574 9.86 8.40 27.43
CA GLY A 574 11.05 9.17 27.79
C GLY A 574 10.94 10.63 27.34
N GLY A 575 11.53 11.54 28.11
CA GLY A 575 11.54 12.98 27.82
C GLY A 575 12.92 13.63 27.81
N VAL A 576 13.93 12.99 28.40
CA VAL A 576 15.32 13.47 28.51
C VAL A 576 16.13 13.08 27.29
N LYS A 577 15.91 11.87 26.75
CA LYS A 577 16.52 11.41 25.50
C LYS A 577 15.49 11.45 24.38
N GLU A 578 15.80 12.20 23.32
CA GLU A 578 14.87 12.48 22.22
C GLU A 578 14.67 11.30 21.25
N SER A 579 15.57 10.31 21.26
CA SER A 579 15.49 9.11 20.41
C SER A 579 16.11 7.88 21.08
N TRP A 580 15.86 6.71 20.49
CA TRP A 580 16.55 5.46 20.87
C TRP A 580 18.07 5.56 20.69
N GLU A 581 18.56 6.21 19.62
CA GLU A 581 20.01 6.35 19.41
C GLU A 581 20.67 7.21 20.48
N ALA A 582 19.94 8.13 21.11
CA ALA A 582 20.45 8.86 22.27
C ALA A 582 20.54 7.98 23.53
N MET A 583 19.84 6.82 23.55
CA MET A 583 19.85 5.85 24.65
C MET A 583 21.05 4.91 24.62
N GLU A 584 21.45 4.46 23.43
CA GLU A 584 22.72 3.76 23.18
C GLU A 584 23.93 4.66 23.46
#